data_AF-A0A6H9RVI5-F1
#
_entry.id   AF-A0A6H9RVI5-F1
#
_cell.length_a   1.000
_cell.length_b   1.000
_cell.length_c   1.000
_cell.angle_alpha   90.00
_cell.angle_beta   90.00
_cell.angle_gamma   90.00
#
_symmetry.space_group_name_H-M   'P 1'
#
loop_
_entity.id
_entity.type
_entity.pdbx_description
1 polymer ?
#
loop_
_entity_poly.entity_id
_entity_poly.type
_entity_poly.pdbx_seq_one_letter_code
_entity_poly.pdbx_strand_id
1 'polypeptide(L)' 'FHAGYGVGMGKDHTLFAKVEGVIKFEVKGAFGRRYVSVIAA' A
#
# COMPACT_ATOMS: atom_id res chain seq x y z
N PHE A 1 1.47 3.16 8.08
CA PHE A 1 1.01 2.36 6.93
C PHE A 1 2.23 1.92 6.14
N HIS A 2 2.18 0.76 5.48
CA HIS A 2 3.29 0.20 4.69
C HIS A 2 2.87 0.02 3.23
N ALA A 3 3.83 0.10 2.31
CA ALA A 3 3.60 -0.16 0.90
C ALA A 3 3.20 -1.63 0.68
N GLY A 4 2.00 -1.83 0.13
CA GLY A 4 1.49 -3.10 -0.34
C GLY A 4 1.65 -3.24 -1.85
N TYR A 5 0.80 -4.06 -2.47
CA TYR A 5 0.85 -4.29 -3.92
C TYR A 5 0.54 -3.00 -4.69
N GLY A 6 1.28 -2.72 -5.77
CA GLY A 6 1.04 -1.53 -6.60
C GLY A 6 1.38 -0.18 -5.94
N VAL A 7 2.03 -0.18 -4.76
CA VAL A 7 2.38 1.05 -4.02
C VAL A 7 3.90 1.16 -3.86
N GLY A 8 4.43 2.36 -4.08
CA GLY A 8 5.80 2.77 -3.78
C GLY A 8 5.90 3.58 -2.50
N MET A 9 7.12 3.76 -2.00
CA MET A 9 7.41 4.63 -0.85
C MET A 9 8.59 5.54 -1.18
N GLY A 10 8.40 6.84 -1.01
CA GLY A 10 9.43 7.87 -1.18
C GLY A 10 10.44 7.87 -0.03
N LYS A 11 11.51 8.68 -0.18
CA LYS A 11 12.56 8.83 0.84
C LYS A 11 12.01 9.37 2.18
N ASP A 12 10.98 10.20 2.11
CA ASP A 12 10.24 10.79 3.23
C ASP A 12 9.09 9.89 3.74
N HIS A 13 9.03 8.64 3.27
CA HIS A 13 7.96 7.68 3.54
C HIS A 13 6.60 8.01 2.92
N THR A 14 6.52 8.96 1.99
CA THR A 14 5.29 9.21 1.24
C THR A 14 4.93 7.99 0.38
N LEU A 15 3.69 7.49 0.50
CA LEU A 15 3.19 6.39 -0.33
C LEU A 15 2.59 6.93 -1.63
N PHE A 16 2.92 6.30 -2.76
CA PHE A 16 2.42 6.69 -4.08
C PHE A 16 2.03 5.47 -4.92
N ALA A 17 1.04 5.64 -5.79
CA ALA A 17 0.59 4.58 -6.68
C ALA A 17 1.64 4.34 -7.79
N LYS A 18 1.96 3.06 -8.04
CA LYS A 18 2.81 2.62 -9.16
C LYS A 18 1.99 2.09 -10.34
N VAL A 19 0.71 1.81 -10.11
CA VAL A 19 -0.25 1.30 -11.08
C VAL A 19 -1.58 2.00 -10.89
N GLU A 20 -2.42 2.02 -11.92
CA GLU A 20 -3.80 2.49 -11.82
C GLU A 20 -4.69 1.45 -11.12
N GLY A 21 -5.75 1.92 -10.45
CA GLY A 21 -6.69 1.04 -9.77
C GLY A 21 -7.34 1.69 -8.55
N VAL A 22 -7.88 0.86 -7.67
CA VAL A 22 -8.59 1.25 -6.45
C VAL A 22 -7.71 1.06 -5.22
N ILE A 23 -7.73 2.02 -4.30
CA ILE A 23 -6.98 1.95 -3.05
C ILE A 23 -7.65 0.95 -2.09
N LYS A 24 -6.86 -0.02 -1.61
CA LYS A 24 -7.25 -0.99 -0.58
C LYS A 24 -6.39 -0.82 0.66
N PHE A 25 -7.06 -0.67 1.80
CA PHE A 25 -6.43 -0.72 3.12
C PHE A 25 -6.62 -2.11 3.74
N GLU A 26 -5.56 -2.64 4.35
CA GLU A 26 -5.62 -3.96 4.98
C GLU A 26 -4.70 -4.05 6.21
N VAL A 27 -5.09 -4.87 7.18
CA VAL A 27 -4.26 -5.22 8.34
C VAL A 27 -3.86 -6.68 8.18
N LYS A 28 -2.55 -6.98 8.16
CA LYS A 28 -2.06 -8.35 7.95
C LYS A 28 -0.69 -8.63 8.60
N GLY A 29 -0.33 -9.91 8.61
CA GLY A 29 0.91 -10.43 9.18
C GLY A 29 0.85 -10.61 10.70
N ALA A 30 1.84 -11.30 11.26
CA ALA A 30 1.89 -11.67 12.68
C ALA A 30 1.87 -10.48 13.66
N PHE A 31 2.25 -9.29 13.19
CA PHE A 31 2.27 -8.05 13.99
C PHE A 31 1.11 -7.10 13.69
N GLY A 32 0.10 -7.52 12.91
CA GLY A 32 -1.06 -6.70 12.59
C GLY A 32 -0.71 -5.34 11.96
N ARG A 33 0.26 -5.33 11.03
CA ARG A 33 0.70 -4.10 10.37
C ARG A 33 -0.33 -3.66 9.34
N ARG A 34 -0.52 -2.34 9.21
CA ARG A 34 -1.45 -1.72 8.25
C ARG A 34 -0.75 -1.47 6.91
N TYR A 35 -1.30 -1.98 5.82
CA TYR A 35 -0.79 -1.83 4.45
C TYR A 35 -1.77 -1.05 3.57
N VAL A 36 -1.22 -0.39 2.55
CA VAL A 36 -1.97 0.25 1.47
C VAL A 36 -1.57 -0.42 0.16
N SER A 37 -2.53 -0.90 -0.61
CA SER A 37 -2.33 -1.51 -1.92
C SER A 37 -3.19 -0.81 -2.97
N VAL A 38 -2.77 -0.84 -4.24
CA VAL A 38 -3.61 -0.50 -5.39
C VAL A 38 -4.00 -1.80 -6.07
N ILE A 39 -5.29 -2.10 -6.16
CA ILE A 39 -5.81 -3.29 -6.85
C ILE A 39 -6.48 -2.89 -8.16
N ALA A 40 -6.49 -3.80 -9.14
CA ALA A 40 -7.29 -3.60 -10.36
C ALA A 40 -8.76 -3.38 -9.97
N ALA A 41 -9.45 -2.51 -10.71
CA ALA A 41 -10.87 -2.22 -10.53
C ALA A 41 -11.73 -3.42 -10.94
#